data_AF-A0A0N4XUN9-F1
#
_entry.id   AF-A0A0N4XUN9-F1
#
_cell.length_a   1.000
_cell.length_b   1.000
_cell.length_c   1.000
_cell.angle_alpha   90.00
_cell.angle_beta   90.00
_cell.angle_gamma   90.00
#
_symmetry.space_group_name_H-M   'P 1'
#
loop_
_entity.id
_entity.type
_entity.pdbx_description
1 polymer ?
#
loop_
_entity_poly.entity_id
_entity_poly.type
_entity_poly.pdbx_seq_one_letter_code
_entity_poly.pdbx_strand_id
1 'polypeptide(L)'
;MPFQIYDAAKDGSIAEVEFSAHAVHPKDKGKSAVDWIFLTDTVNFSFWAEPGSKYDVTYGGVKYTGYFAGCAAVNKALDSGVNVTSAEWMKNATEAEVDAVFKSDGGHSIPLLSDRVKAINESGRVLLEKWNGSFYNCIVAAERSAEKLLEIIVENFESFRDFAVYAGQKVAILKRAQILIADVYSALHADDPNCDFRDIGSLTMFADYRVPQALCYLGALEYSPKLMEMLSSGKDLPNGSSEEVELRGVSIWVCERIVSAVQKLRAEEGDVVRPVYAIDVDIFAWVYRRKHAAEIEKADVSDSADVKVFTEFRMFKKFDEKEDITGATQLKSSIQKGIRNRLIESYPHIEPFLNDILPKKENFKLIKCKDHIELITDHNGVVQFLKTRNTEWVPTLRLLHKYPFILPHQQVDKGAIKFVLNGSSIMCPGLTSPGANMTPGIPADAIVAVMAEGKRHALAIGQMKMSSEEIQSVNKGIGIENVHYLTDGLWRLAEKPIN
;
A
#
# COMPACT_ATOMS: atom_id res chain seq x y z
N MET A 1 -1.47 -7.13 3.28
CA MET A 1 -0.63 -6.19 4.03
C MET A 1 0.45 -6.89 4.86
N PRO A 2 0.19 -7.75 5.88
CA PRO A 2 1.29 -8.33 6.67
C PRO A 2 2.31 -9.13 5.83
N PHE A 3 1.85 -9.99 4.91
CA PHE A 3 2.74 -10.68 3.97
C PHE A 3 3.51 -9.75 3.04
N GLN A 4 2.91 -8.65 2.56
CA GLN A 4 3.63 -7.71 1.67
C GLN A 4 4.75 -6.98 2.40
N ILE A 5 4.52 -6.63 3.67
CA ILE A 5 5.51 -5.97 4.52
C ILE A 5 6.58 -6.99 4.95
N TYR A 6 6.18 -8.21 5.27
CA TYR A 6 7.09 -9.32 5.53
C TYR A 6 7.98 -9.62 4.31
N ASP A 7 7.40 -9.74 3.12
CA ASP A 7 8.13 -9.98 1.87
C ASP A 7 9.08 -8.81 1.57
N ALA A 8 8.61 -7.56 1.69
CA ALA A 8 9.44 -6.35 1.50
C ALA A 8 10.57 -6.23 2.53
N ALA A 9 10.33 -6.67 3.77
CA ALA A 9 11.37 -6.71 4.81
C ALA A 9 12.39 -7.83 4.54
N LYS A 10 11.95 -8.95 3.94
CA LYS A 10 12.77 -10.12 3.64
C LYS A 10 13.62 -9.94 2.39
N ASP A 11 13.07 -9.35 1.33
CA ASP A 11 13.79 -9.10 0.07
C ASP A 11 14.56 -7.76 0.07
N GLY A 12 14.41 -6.98 1.14
CA GLY A 12 15.06 -5.68 1.31
C GLY A 12 14.39 -4.54 0.53
N SER A 13 13.27 -4.77 -0.16
CA SER A 13 12.58 -3.70 -0.90
C SER A 13 11.97 -2.64 0.03
N ILE A 14 11.86 -2.92 1.33
CA ILE A 14 11.53 -1.90 2.33
C ILE A 14 12.63 -0.82 2.43
N ALA A 15 13.84 -1.08 1.93
CA ALA A 15 14.91 -0.08 1.84
C ALA A 15 14.72 0.89 0.65
N GLU A 16 13.96 0.52 -0.39
CA GLU A 16 13.67 1.41 -1.53
C GLU A 16 12.73 2.59 -1.16
N VAL A 17 12.23 2.60 0.08
CA VAL A 17 11.43 3.68 0.67
C VAL A 17 12.18 4.44 1.77
N GLU A 18 13.50 4.25 1.86
CA GLU A 18 14.34 4.96 2.82
C GLU A 18 14.33 6.47 2.59
N PHE A 19 14.36 7.20 3.71
CA PHE A 19 14.45 8.65 3.73
C PHE A 19 15.58 9.18 2.83
N SER A 20 16.75 8.52 2.85
CA SER A 20 17.94 8.88 2.08
C SER A 20 17.75 8.74 0.56
N ALA A 21 16.82 7.91 0.09
CA ALA A 21 16.60 7.63 -1.33
C ALA A 21 15.88 8.78 -2.06
N HIS A 22 15.17 9.65 -1.36
CA HIS A 22 14.39 10.72 -1.97
C HIS A 22 15.27 11.88 -2.44
N ALA A 23 15.07 12.32 -3.70
CA ALA A 23 15.91 13.34 -4.34
C ALA A 23 15.92 14.70 -3.63
N VAL A 24 14.86 15.03 -2.89
CA VAL A 24 14.70 16.32 -2.19
C VAL A 24 15.04 16.26 -0.71
N HIS A 25 15.45 15.10 -0.20
CA HIS A 25 15.93 14.97 1.18
C HIS A 25 17.44 15.28 1.25
N PRO A 26 17.95 15.71 2.42
CA PRO A 26 19.34 16.06 2.60
C PRO A 26 20.26 14.89 2.22
N LYS A 27 21.29 15.20 1.44
CA LYS A 27 22.35 14.24 1.05
C LYS A 27 23.59 14.37 1.93
N ASP A 28 23.76 15.54 2.53
CA ASP A 28 24.78 15.79 3.53
C ASP A 28 24.44 15.05 4.83
N LYS A 29 25.46 14.79 5.63
CA LYS A 29 25.35 14.09 6.92
C LYS A 29 25.63 15.03 8.07
N GLY A 30 25.15 14.70 9.25
CA GLY A 30 25.41 15.42 10.49
C GLY A 30 24.49 16.61 10.73
N LYS A 31 25.00 17.64 11.41
CA LYS A 31 24.18 18.72 11.98
C LYS A 31 23.33 19.49 10.96
N SER A 32 23.83 19.74 9.75
CA SER A 32 23.07 20.43 8.71
C SER A 32 21.84 19.63 8.26
N ALA A 33 21.97 18.29 8.16
CA ALA A 33 20.84 17.42 7.86
C ALA A 33 19.80 17.44 8.99
N VAL A 34 20.24 17.46 10.25
CA VAL A 34 19.34 17.59 11.41
C VAL A 34 18.59 18.92 11.41
N ASP A 35 19.29 20.03 11.19
CA ASP A 35 18.66 21.36 11.17
C ASP A 35 17.67 21.48 9.99
N TRP A 36 17.97 20.82 8.86
CA TRP A 36 17.04 20.70 7.72
C TRP A 36 15.79 19.88 8.07
N ILE A 37 15.97 18.68 8.64
CA ILE A 37 14.88 17.77 9.03
C ILE A 37 13.95 18.46 10.02
N PHE A 38 14.54 19.14 11.01
CA PHE A 38 13.79 19.89 12.01
C PHE A 38 12.89 20.94 11.38
N LEU A 39 13.40 21.77 10.46
CA LEU A 39 12.57 22.76 9.76
C LEU A 39 11.44 22.08 8.96
N THR A 40 11.76 21.04 8.18
CA THR A 40 10.75 20.37 7.35
C THR A 40 9.65 19.71 8.17
N ASP A 41 9.98 19.17 9.36
CA ASP A 41 9.01 18.55 10.25
C ASP A 41 8.24 19.53 11.14
N THR A 42 8.81 20.69 11.43
CA THR A 42 8.07 21.84 11.97
C THR A 42 6.95 22.23 11.00
N VAL A 43 7.17 22.11 9.68
CA VAL A 43 6.16 22.35 8.64
C VAL A 43 5.54 21.06 8.09
N ASN A 44 5.64 19.90 8.75
CA ASN A 44 5.08 18.65 8.21
C ASN A 44 3.64 18.37 8.68
N PHE A 45 2.74 19.31 8.37
CA PHE A 45 1.29 19.16 8.56
C PHE A 45 0.54 19.55 7.28
N SER A 46 -0.80 19.52 7.30
CA SER A 46 -1.66 19.49 6.11
C SER A 46 -1.13 20.32 4.91
N PHE A 47 -0.88 19.62 3.81
CA PHE A 47 -0.56 20.20 2.50
C PHE A 47 -1.76 20.15 1.55
N TRP A 48 -2.96 19.90 2.09
CA TRP A 48 -4.18 19.91 1.30
C TRP A 48 -4.48 21.36 0.92
N ALA A 49 -4.45 21.64 -0.38
CA ALA A 49 -4.83 22.93 -0.93
C ALA A 49 -6.36 22.98 -1.15
N GLU A 50 -6.88 24.18 -1.37
CA GLU A 50 -8.29 24.39 -1.71
C GLU A 50 -8.74 23.49 -2.90
N PRO A 51 -10.02 23.08 -2.94
CA PRO A 51 -10.55 22.24 -4.02
C PRO A 51 -10.18 22.76 -5.41
N GLY A 52 -9.57 21.90 -6.23
CA GLY A 52 -9.09 22.26 -7.57
C GLY A 52 -7.63 22.71 -7.64
N SER A 53 -6.93 22.82 -6.51
CA SER A 53 -5.50 23.14 -6.44
C SER A 53 -4.68 22.00 -5.82
N LYS A 54 -3.38 21.97 -6.12
CA LYS A 54 -2.38 21.12 -5.45
C LYS A 54 -1.23 22.02 -5.00
N TYR A 55 -0.72 21.79 -3.79
CA TYR A 55 0.52 22.44 -3.39
C TYR A 55 1.69 21.78 -4.13
N ASP A 56 2.29 22.51 -5.07
CA ASP A 56 3.37 22.04 -5.94
C ASP A 56 4.54 23.03 -6.07
N VAL A 57 5.75 22.49 -6.17
CA VAL A 57 7.01 23.24 -6.32
C VAL A 57 7.93 22.49 -7.27
N THR A 58 8.48 23.18 -8.27
CA THR A 58 9.48 22.63 -9.18
C THR A 58 10.90 22.90 -8.68
N TYR A 59 11.70 21.84 -8.57
CA TYR A 59 13.10 21.88 -8.16
C TYR A 59 13.92 20.89 -8.99
N GLY A 60 15.10 21.30 -9.48
CA GLY A 60 15.94 20.44 -10.34
C GLY A 60 15.24 19.96 -11.63
N GLY A 61 14.28 20.72 -12.16
CA GLY A 61 13.48 20.34 -13.33
C GLY A 61 12.37 19.32 -13.07
N VAL A 62 12.16 18.92 -11.81
CA VAL A 62 11.12 17.97 -11.39
C VAL A 62 10.07 18.69 -10.56
N LYS A 63 8.79 18.44 -10.85
CA LYS A 63 7.66 18.97 -10.10
C LYS A 63 7.30 18.04 -8.93
N TYR A 64 7.32 18.57 -7.72
CA TYR A 64 6.95 17.86 -6.49
C TYR A 64 5.59 18.32 -5.98
N THR A 65 4.93 17.48 -5.16
CA THR A 65 3.63 17.79 -4.55
C THR A 65 3.56 17.38 -3.08
N GLY A 66 2.78 18.13 -2.30
CA GLY A 66 2.57 17.87 -0.87
C GLY A 66 3.86 18.05 -0.06
N TYR A 67 4.16 17.11 0.83
CA TYR A 67 5.39 17.14 1.65
C TYR A 67 6.66 17.34 0.83
N PHE A 68 6.84 16.59 -0.26
CA PHE A 68 8.03 16.75 -1.12
C PHE A 68 8.11 18.11 -1.81
N ALA A 69 6.99 18.81 -2.02
CA ALA A 69 7.02 20.20 -2.49
C ALA A 69 7.57 21.14 -1.40
N GLY A 70 7.25 20.89 -0.13
CA GLY A 70 7.84 21.59 1.00
C GLY A 70 9.35 21.36 1.09
N CYS A 71 9.81 20.11 0.96
CA CYS A 71 11.26 19.80 0.90
C CYS A 71 11.95 20.51 -0.27
N ALA A 72 11.34 20.49 -1.45
CA ALA A 72 11.84 21.18 -2.64
C ALA A 72 11.94 22.70 -2.43
N ALA A 73 10.95 23.31 -1.75
CA ALA A 73 10.96 24.72 -1.40
C ALA A 73 12.13 25.08 -0.46
N VAL A 74 12.37 24.26 0.57
CA VAL A 74 13.52 24.45 1.48
C VAL A 74 14.84 24.39 0.72
N ASN A 75 15.04 23.38 -0.14
CA ASN A 75 16.26 23.26 -0.94
C ASN A 75 16.45 24.44 -1.88
N LYS A 76 15.38 24.89 -2.54
CA LYS A 76 15.43 26.07 -3.42
C LYS A 76 15.83 27.34 -2.67
N ALA A 77 15.36 27.52 -1.43
CA ALA A 77 15.74 28.65 -0.59
C ALA A 77 17.22 28.58 -0.17
N LEU A 78 17.69 27.40 0.22
CA LEU A 78 19.10 27.17 0.56
C LEU A 78 20.03 27.41 -0.64
N ASP A 79 19.69 26.90 -1.83
CA ASP A 79 20.44 27.13 -3.07
C ASP A 79 20.46 28.60 -3.48
N SER A 80 19.44 29.36 -3.08
CA SER A 80 19.36 30.82 -3.29
C SER A 80 20.11 31.63 -2.22
N GLY A 81 20.79 30.96 -1.29
CA GLY A 81 21.57 31.58 -0.21
C GLY A 81 20.76 32.01 1.02
N VAL A 82 19.48 31.65 1.11
CA VAL A 82 18.65 31.93 2.28
C VAL A 82 18.77 30.76 3.26
N ASN A 83 19.45 30.98 4.40
CA ASN A 83 19.65 29.96 5.42
C ASN A 83 18.39 29.76 6.29
N VAL A 84 17.33 29.22 5.68
CA VAL A 84 16.03 28.98 6.29
C VAL A 84 16.08 27.98 7.45
N THR A 85 17.11 27.14 7.50
CA THR A 85 17.33 26.13 8.55
C THR A 85 18.00 26.69 9.81
N SER A 86 18.46 27.94 9.78
CA SER A 86 19.05 28.57 10.96
C SER A 86 17.99 29.01 11.97
N ALA A 87 18.24 28.78 13.26
CA ALA A 87 17.33 29.21 14.32
C ALA A 87 17.09 30.73 14.34
N GLU A 88 18.09 31.52 13.92
CA GLU A 88 17.96 32.98 13.81
C GLU A 88 17.00 33.39 12.68
N TRP A 89 17.07 32.73 11.52
CA TRP A 89 16.07 32.96 10.47
C TRP A 89 14.70 32.50 10.96
N MET A 90 14.60 31.29 11.51
CA MET A 90 13.33 30.73 11.98
C MET A 90 12.64 31.66 12.99
N LYS A 91 13.37 32.19 13.99
CA LYS A 91 12.83 33.12 14.99
C LYS A 91 12.27 34.40 14.39
N ASN A 92 12.91 34.96 13.36
CA ASN A 92 12.60 36.28 12.83
C ASN A 92 11.80 36.26 11.51
N ALA A 93 11.62 35.09 10.89
CA ALA A 93 10.96 34.94 9.61
C ALA A 93 9.55 35.53 9.65
N THR A 94 9.29 36.48 8.75
CA THR A 94 7.98 37.10 8.58
C THR A 94 7.06 36.24 7.73
N GLU A 95 5.75 36.47 7.83
CA GLU A 95 4.77 35.75 6.99
C GLU A 95 5.06 35.92 5.48
N ALA A 96 5.50 37.10 5.06
CA ALA A 96 5.87 37.36 3.66
C ALA A 96 7.12 36.58 3.22
N GLU A 97 8.12 36.43 4.08
CA GLU A 97 9.32 35.65 3.77
C GLU A 97 9.03 34.15 3.73
N VAL A 98 8.24 33.64 4.68
CA VAL A 98 7.80 32.23 4.68
C VAL A 98 6.94 31.94 3.45
N ASP A 99 6.03 32.84 3.10
CA ASP A 99 5.22 32.70 1.88
C ASP A 99 6.07 32.73 0.62
N ALA A 100 7.10 33.58 0.55
CA ALA A 100 8.02 33.63 -0.58
C ALA A 100 8.85 32.34 -0.71
N VAL A 101 9.32 31.77 0.40
CA VAL A 101 10.06 30.50 0.43
C VAL A 101 9.17 29.34 -0.05
N PHE A 102 7.96 29.25 0.50
CA PHE A 102 7.05 28.13 0.28
C PHE A 102 6.01 28.37 -0.82
N LYS A 103 6.16 29.43 -1.65
CA LYS A 103 5.22 29.75 -2.72
C LYS A 103 5.11 28.60 -3.71
N SER A 104 3.89 28.23 -4.10
CA SER A 104 3.71 27.23 -5.16
C SER A 104 4.12 27.77 -6.53
N ASP A 105 4.38 26.87 -7.49
CA ASP A 105 4.66 27.27 -8.89
C ASP A 105 3.49 28.08 -9.50
N GLY A 106 2.26 27.82 -9.05
CA GLY A 106 1.05 28.55 -9.45
C GLY A 106 0.86 29.90 -8.75
N GLY A 107 1.77 30.30 -7.86
CA GLY A 107 1.70 31.56 -7.11
C GLY A 107 0.81 31.52 -5.86
N HIS A 108 0.28 30.34 -5.50
CA HIS A 108 -0.55 30.17 -4.31
C HIS A 108 0.31 29.99 -3.07
N SER A 109 -0.15 30.54 -1.95
CA SER A 109 0.47 30.34 -0.64
C SER A 109 0.36 28.89 -0.20
N ILE A 110 1.35 28.43 0.57
CA ILE A 110 1.28 27.12 1.22
C ILE A 110 0.06 27.06 2.15
N PRO A 111 -0.70 25.94 2.21
CA PRO A 111 -1.82 25.81 3.12
C PRO A 111 -1.41 26.06 4.57
N LEU A 112 -2.26 26.74 5.35
CA LEU A 112 -2.03 27.08 6.76
C LEU A 112 -0.77 27.93 7.01
N LEU A 113 -0.43 28.83 6.08
CA LEU A 113 0.75 29.71 6.15
C LEU A 113 0.94 30.36 7.52
N SER A 114 -0.07 31.01 8.08
CA SER A 114 0.06 31.72 9.37
C SER A 114 0.44 30.78 10.52
N ASP A 115 -0.12 29.56 10.55
CA ASP A 115 0.22 28.57 11.58
C ASP A 115 1.62 27.98 11.38
N ARG A 116 2.09 27.92 10.12
CA ARG A 116 3.48 27.55 9.82
C ARG A 116 4.46 28.61 10.31
N VAL A 117 4.17 29.88 10.09
CA VAL A 117 4.98 31.01 10.59
C VAL A 117 5.09 30.95 12.10
N LYS A 118 3.97 30.77 12.81
CA LYS A 118 3.97 30.60 14.28
C LYS A 118 4.85 29.44 14.72
N ALA A 119 4.71 28.26 14.10
CA ALA A 119 5.51 27.08 14.43
C ALA A 119 7.01 27.29 14.17
N ILE A 120 7.36 27.93 13.04
CA ILE A 120 8.74 28.27 12.68
C ILE A 120 9.35 29.26 13.70
N ASN A 121 8.66 30.37 13.99
CA ASN A 121 9.14 31.39 14.93
C ASN A 121 9.29 30.83 16.35
N GLU A 122 8.31 30.05 16.80
CA GLU A 122 8.36 29.37 18.09
C GLU A 122 9.57 28.42 18.18
N SER A 123 9.76 27.59 17.16
CA SER A 123 10.88 26.66 17.08
C SER A 123 12.23 27.37 17.10
N GLY A 124 12.41 28.43 16.30
CA GLY A 124 13.64 29.21 16.27
C GLY A 124 13.96 29.87 17.61
N ARG A 125 12.95 30.45 18.28
CA ARG A 125 13.09 31.03 19.61
C ARG A 125 13.53 29.99 20.63
N VAL A 126 12.86 28.84 20.69
CA VAL A 126 13.18 27.75 21.64
C VAL A 126 14.60 27.23 21.41
N LEU A 127 15.00 27.04 20.14
CA LEU A 127 16.35 26.60 19.81
C LEU A 127 17.42 27.58 20.32
N LEU A 128 17.24 28.88 20.11
CA LEU A 128 18.18 29.90 20.55
C LEU A 128 18.25 30.01 22.09
N GLU A 129 17.10 29.95 22.76
CA GLU A 129 17.02 30.13 24.21
C GLU A 129 17.54 28.92 25.01
N LYS A 130 17.32 27.69 24.52
CA LYS A 130 17.54 26.47 25.30
C LYS A 130 18.55 25.50 24.70
N TRP A 131 18.76 25.55 23.38
CA TRP A 131 19.47 24.50 22.64
C TRP A 131 20.60 25.04 21.78
N ASN A 132 21.17 26.19 22.17
CA ASN A 132 22.31 26.83 21.48
C ASN A 132 22.11 26.92 19.95
N GLY A 133 20.89 27.24 19.53
CA GLY A 133 20.52 27.46 18.14
C GLY A 133 20.41 26.22 17.25
N SER A 134 20.38 24.99 17.78
CA SER A 134 20.26 23.78 16.95
C SER A 134 19.54 22.63 17.62
N PHE A 135 18.69 21.95 16.84
CA PHE A 135 17.96 20.78 17.28
C PHE A 135 18.88 19.58 17.55
N TYR A 136 20.09 19.57 16.98
CA TYR A 136 21.11 18.56 17.28
C TYR A 136 21.40 18.44 18.78
N ASN A 137 21.35 19.55 19.53
CA ASN A 137 21.58 19.53 20.96
C ASN A 137 20.43 18.85 21.74
N CYS A 138 19.20 18.84 21.20
CA CYS A 138 18.10 18.03 21.73
C CYS A 138 18.41 16.54 21.57
N ILE A 139 18.91 16.13 20.40
CA ILE A 139 19.28 14.74 20.09
C ILE A 139 20.38 14.25 21.03
N VAL A 140 21.43 15.06 21.24
CA VAL A 140 22.50 14.73 22.19
C VAL A 140 21.95 14.56 23.60
N ALA A 141 21.07 15.48 24.05
CA ALA A 141 20.45 15.42 25.38
C ALA A 141 19.53 14.21 25.57
N ALA A 142 19.01 13.63 24.48
CA ALA A 142 18.18 12.43 24.51
C ALA A 142 18.98 11.13 24.75
N GLU A 143 20.32 11.19 24.75
CA GLU A 143 21.19 10.06 25.14
C GLU A 143 20.89 8.76 24.38
N ARG A 144 20.54 8.88 23.10
CA ARG A 144 20.17 7.75 22.22
C ARG A 144 18.85 7.05 22.61
N SER A 145 17.91 7.78 23.21
CA SER A 145 16.53 7.33 23.45
C SER A 145 15.53 8.17 22.65
N ALA A 146 14.75 7.49 21.81
CA ALA A 146 13.60 8.03 21.09
C ALA A 146 12.53 8.53 22.05
N GLU A 147 12.25 7.80 23.15
CA GLU A 147 11.27 8.23 24.16
C GLU A 147 11.70 9.52 24.85
N LYS A 148 12.97 9.59 25.27
CA LYS A 148 13.53 10.80 25.88
C LYS A 148 13.56 11.99 24.90
N LEU A 149 13.84 11.75 23.62
CA LEU A 149 13.76 12.79 22.60
C LEU A 149 12.31 13.26 22.41
N LEU A 150 11.33 12.35 22.43
CA LEU A 150 9.91 12.67 22.35
C LEU A 150 9.48 13.56 23.53
N GLU A 151 9.90 13.23 24.75
CA GLU A 151 9.66 14.05 25.95
C GLU A 151 10.26 15.46 25.78
N ILE A 152 11.53 15.55 25.37
CA ILE A 152 12.21 16.83 25.11
C ILE A 152 11.43 17.66 24.09
N ILE A 153 10.96 17.04 23.00
CA ILE A 153 10.18 17.73 21.96
C ILE A 153 8.88 18.28 22.55
N VAL A 154 8.10 17.45 23.25
CA VAL A 154 6.78 17.82 23.79
C VAL A 154 6.86 18.90 24.87
N GLU A 155 7.88 18.83 25.72
CA GLU A 155 8.11 19.81 26.78
C GLU A 155 8.49 21.19 26.23
N ASN A 156 9.28 21.23 25.16
CA ASN A 156 9.92 22.46 24.70
C ASN A 156 9.28 23.10 23.47
N PHE A 157 8.65 22.33 22.59
CA PHE A 157 8.09 22.80 21.32
C PHE A 157 6.58 22.55 21.29
N GLU A 158 5.81 23.59 21.62
CA GLU A 158 4.35 23.57 21.70
C GLU A 158 3.70 23.22 20.36
N SER A 159 4.25 23.67 19.24
CA SER A 159 3.71 23.35 17.92
C SER A 159 3.72 21.85 17.58
N PHE A 160 4.50 21.03 18.28
CA PHE A 160 4.55 19.57 18.11
C PHE A 160 3.57 18.81 19.02
N ARG A 161 2.90 19.50 19.95
CA ARG A 161 1.90 18.90 20.84
C ARG A 161 0.65 18.54 20.05
N ASP A 162 0.25 17.28 20.17
CA ASP A 162 -0.90 16.70 19.46
C ASP A 162 -1.64 15.79 20.44
N PHE A 163 -2.47 16.46 21.24
CA PHE A 163 -3.29 15.89 22.29
C PHE A 163 -4.78 16.07 21.95
N ALA A 164 -5.60 15.12 22.35
CA ALA A 164 -7.05 15.20 22.22
C ALA A 164 -7.76 14.64 23.45
N VAL A 165 -9.08 14.84 23.52
CA VAL A 165 -9.95 14.19 24.51
C VAL A 165 -10.89 13.26 23.78
N TYR A 166 -10.79 11.96 24.04
CA TYR A 166 -11.66 10.94 23.44
C TYR A 166 -12.38 10.17 24.55
N ALA A 167 -13.70 10.08 24.47
CA ALA A 167 -14.53 9.43 25.50
C ALA A 167 -14.20 9.87 26.94
N GLY A 168 -13.87 11.15 27.15
CA GLY A 168 -13.49 11.72 28.44
C GLY A 168 -12.04 11.44 28.88
N GLN A 169 -11.25 10.74 28.09
CA GLN A 169 -9.84 10.46 28.37
C GLN A 169 -8.93 11.36 27.54
N LYS A 170 -7.87 11.89 28.17
CA LYS A 170 -6.81 12.58 27.45
C LYS A 170 -5.97 11.54 26.69
N VAL A 171 -5.75 11.77 25.41
CA VAL A 171 -4.93 10.93 24.54
C VAL A 171 -3.82 11.75 23.90
N ALA A 172 -2.69 11.12 23.64
CA ALA A 172 -1.52 11.72 23.00
C ALA A 172 -1.23 10.95 21.72
N ILE A 173 -1.33 11.62 20.56
CA ILE A 173 -1.01 11.04 19.25
C ILE A 173 0.40 11.45 18.82
N LEU A 174 0.78 12.70 19.10
CA LEU A 174 2.15 13.21 18.93
C LEU A 174 2.76 12.96 17.54
N LYS A 175 1.91 12.95 16.49
CA LYS A 175 2.29 12.49 15.15
C LYS A 175 3.57 13.15 14.63
N ARG A 176 3.62 14.48 14.61
CA ARG A 176 4.77 15.23 14.07
C ARG A 176 6.04 15.05 14.90
N ALA A 177 5.91 14.92 16.22
CA ALA A 177 7.06 14.70 17.09
C ALA A 177 7.69 13.32 16.83
N GLN A 178 6.85 12.31 16.61
CA GLN A 178 7.31 10.97 16.26
C GLN A 178 7.95 10.92 14.86
N ILE A 179 7.39 11.64 13.86
CA ILE A 179 8.02 11.77 12.54
C ILE A 179 9.42 12.37 12.66
N LEU A 180 9.58 13.46 13.40
CA LEU A 180 10.87 14.13 13.57
C LEU A 180 11.96 13.18 14.09
N ILE A 181 11.63 12.35 15.06
CA ILE A 181 12.56 11.34 15.59
C ILE A 181 12.87 10.27 14.53
N ALA A 182 11.84 9.80 13.82
CA ALA A 182 11.98 8.77 12.81
C ALA A 182 12.76 9.23 11.57
N ASP A 183 12.59 10.47 11.13
CA ASP A 183 13.31 11.06 10.00
C ASP A 183 14.79 11.29 10.35
N VAL A 184 15.08 11.76 11.58
CA VAL A 184 16.45 11.83 12.11
C VAL A 184 17.10 10.45 12.14
N TYR A 185 16.41 9.45 12.70
CA TYR A 185 16.90 8.07 12.76
C TYR A 185 17.18 7.54 11.35
N SER A 186 16.19 7.64 10.45
CA SER A 186 16.27 7.13 9.08
C SER A 186 17.39 7.79 8.28
N ALA A 187 17.65 9.08 8.51
CA ALA A 187 18.69 9.81 7.83
C ALA A 187 20.11 9.53 8.35
N LEU A 188 20.28 9.29 9.66
CA LEU A 188 21.59 9.43 10.31
C LEU A 188 22.00 8.30 11.24
N HIS A 189 21.16 7.31 11.56
CA HIS A 189 21.49 6.26 12.55
C HIS A 189 22.79 5.49 12.22
N ALA A 190 23.10 5.29 10.94
CA ALA A 190 24.32 4.60 10.50
C ALA A 190 25.59 5.47 10.58
N ASP A 191 25.43 6.79 10.62
CA ASP A 191 26.51 7.77 10.46
C ASP A 191 26.81 8.57 11.73
N ASP A 192 25.81 8.76 12.60
CA ASP A 192 25.92 9.49 13.85
C ASP A 192 25.39 8.64 15.02
N PRO A 193 26.26 8.21 15.95
CA PRO A 193 25.86 7.41 17.11
C PRO A 193 24.79 8.06 17.99
N ASN A 194 24.67 9.40 18.00
CA ASN A 194 23.62 10.08 18.78
C ASN A 194 22.23 9.93 18.13
N CYS A 195 22.17 9.67 16.83
CA CYS A 195 20.93 9.45 16.08
C CYS A 195 20.52 7.97 16.03
N ASP A 196 21.37 7.05 16.50
CA ASP A 196 21.05 5.62 16.64
C ASP A 196 20.32 5.36 17.97
N PHE A 197 19.00 5.56 17.94
CA PHE A 197 18.10 5.40 19.09
C PHE A 197 17.84 3.92 19.40
N ARG A 198 18.08 3.52 20.65
CA ARG A 198 18.05 2.10 21.07
C ARG A 198 16.63 1.52 21.20
N ASP A 199 15.67 2.42 21.39
CA ASP A 199 14.25 2.20 21.64
C ASP A 199 13.41 2.76 20.48
N ILE A 200 13.97 2.93 19.28
CA ILE A 200 13.23 3.45 18.10
C ILE A 200 11.90 2.71 17.84
N GLY A 201 11.85 1.42 18.20
CA GLY A 201 10.66 0.59 18.10
C GLY A 201 9.53 0.92 19.06
N SER A 202 9.71 1.86 20.00
CA SER A 202 8.65 2.36 20.89
C SER A 202 7.73 3.37 20.20
N LEU A 203 8.18 3.98 19.10
CA LEU A 203 7.34 4.89 18.32
C LEU A 203 6.24 4.12 17.59
N THR A 204 5.09 4.76 17.48
CA THR A 204 3.94 4.25 16.74
C THR A 204 3.95 4.71 15.29
N MET A 205 2.94 4.29 14.51
CA MET A 205 2.71 4.87 13.17
C MET A 205 2.32 6.35 13.26
N PHE A 206 2.57 7.08 12.18
CA PHE A 206 2.38 8.53 12.15
C PHE A 206 0.95 8.86 11.72
N ALA A 207 0.00 8.72 12.65
CA ALA A 207 -1.44 8.83 12.40
C ALA A 207 -1.84 10.13 11.68
N ASP A 208 -1.85 10.07 10.35
CA ASP A 208 -2.19 11.15 9.43
C ASP A 208 -3.47 10.83 8.64
N TYR A 209 -3.80 11.68 7.67
CA TYR A 209 -4.99 11.52 6.85
C TYR A 209 -4.77 10.66 5.58
N ARG A 210 -3.53 10.27 5.27
CA ARG A 210 -3.17 9.49 4.06
C ARG A 210 -3.05 8.00 4.34
N VAL A 211 -2.37 7.62 5.41
CA VAL A 211 -2.14 6.22 5.78
C VAL A 211 -3.44 5.44 5.99
N PRO A 212 -4.49 5.99 6.66
CA PRO A 212 -5.76 5.30 6.81
C PRO A 212 -6.43 4.94 5.48
N GLN A 213 -6.25 5.76 4.43
CA GLN A 213 -6.76 5.48 3.08
C GLN A 213 -6.12 4.20 2.51
N ALA A 214 -4.80 4.06 2.63
CA ALA A 214 -4.11 2.85 2.18
C ALA A 214 -4.46 1.64 3.05
N LEU A 215 -4.59 1.79 4.36
CA LEU A 215 -5.03 0.71 5.25
C LEU A 215 -6.42 0.21 4.86
N CYS A 216 -7.36 1.12 4.59
CA CYS A 216 -8.70 0.80 4.13
C CYS A 216 -8.68 0.09 2.77
N TYR A 217 -8.02 0.69 1.78
CA TYR A 217 -7.89 0.11 0.44
C TYR A 217 -7.23 -1.29 0.45
N LEU A 218 -6.26 -1.52 1.34
CA LEU A 218 -5.59 -2.81 1.48
C LEU A 218 -6.39 -3.83 2.31
N GLY A 219 -7.59 -3.48 2.79
CA GLY A 219 -8.47 -4.32 3.60
C GLY A 219 -7.94 -4.58 5.01
N ALA A 220 -7.11 -3.69 5.55
CA ALA A 220 -6.60 -3.77 6.92
C ALA A 220 -7.44 -2.94 7.91
N LEU A 221 -8.24 -2.01 7.40
CA LEU A 221 -9.15 -1.14 8.13
C LEU A 221 -10.48 -1.07 7.36
N GLU A 222 -11.59 -0.87 8.05
CA GLU A 222 -12.90 -0.65 7.43
C GLU A 222 -13.57 0.56 8.08
N TYR A 223 -14.17 1.44 7.27
CA TYR A 223 -14.93 2.58 7.75
C TYR A 223 -16.38 2.18 8.03
N SER A 224 -16.94 2.65 9.15
CA SER A 224 -18.36 2.45 9.42
C SER A 224 -19.23 3.16 8.37
N PRO A 225 -20.47 2.70 8.09
CA PRO A 225 -21.36 3.36 7.14
C PRO A 225 -21.58 4.85 7.46
N LYS A 226 -21.67 5.18 8.75
CA LYS A 226 -21.80 6.58 9.22
C LYS A 226 -20.58 7.42 8.86
N LEU A 227 -19.37 6.90 9.13
CA LEU A 227 -18.14 7.60 8.79
C LEU A 227 -17.98 7.76 7.27
N MET A 228 -18.33 6.72 6.51
CA MET A 228 -18.33 6.79 5.05
C MET A 228 -19.25 7.88 4.52
N GLU A 229 -20.49 7.97 5.00
CA GLU A 229 -21.42 9.03 4.61
C GLU A 229 -20.83 10.43 4.87
N MET A 230 -20.18 10.62 6.02
CA MET A 230 -19.52 11.88 6.36
C MET A 230 -18.38 12.21 5.38
N LEU A 231 -17.50 11.25 5.09
CA LEU A 231 -16.38 11.44 4.17
C LEU A 231 -16.86 11.69 2.73
N SER A 232 -17.86 10.94 2.25
CA SER A 232 -18.42 11.08 0.91
C SER A 232 -19.16 12.40 0.70
N SER A 233 -19.65 13.02 1.77
CA SER A 233 -20.25 14.38 1.71
C SER A 233 -19.22 15.50 1.51
N GLY A 234 -17.92 15.20 1.56
CA GLY A 234 -16.84 16.18 1.47
C GLY A 234 -16.74 17.08 2.71
N LYS A 235 -17.34 16.67 3.84
CA LYS A 235 -17.34 17.44 5.08
C LYS A 235 -16.05 17.19 5.86
N ASP A 236 -15.40 18.27 6.27
CA ASP A 236 -14.20 18.19 7.10
C ASP A 236 -14.50 17.54 8.46
N LEU A 237 -13.58 16.67 8.88
CA LEU A 237 -13.52 16.19 10.26
C LEU A 237 -12.73 17.21 11.09
N PRO A 238 -13.37 17.91 12.03
CA PRO A 238 -12.67 18.90 12.84
C PRO A 238 -11.57 18.24 13.68
N ASN A 239 -10.44 18.92 13.84
CA ASN A 239 -9.38 18.47 14.75
C ASN A 239 -9.94 18.28 16.17
N GLY A 240 -9.67 17.12 16.77
CA GLY A 240 -10.15 16.77 18.11
C GLY A 240 -11.59 16.27 18.16
N SER A 241 -12.29 16.12 17.02
CA SER A 241 -13.59 15.46 17.00
C SER A 241 -13.45 13.97 17.32
N SER A 242 -14.51 13.36 17.87
CA SER A 242 -14.50 11.93 18.16
C SER A 242 -14.17 11.10 16.92
N GLU A 243 -14.74 11.44 15.76
CA GLU A 243 -14.49 10.74 14.50
C GLU A 243 -13.03 10.88 14.01
N GLU A 244 -12.42 12.06 14.14
CA GLU A 244 -11.01 12.28 13.76
C GLU A 244 -10.07 11.51 14.68
N VAL A 245 -10.28 11.61 15.99
CA VAL A 245 -9.43 10.95 17.00
C VAL A 245 -9.58 9.43 16.94
N GLU A 246 -10.80 8.93 16.75
CA GLU A 246 -11.08 7.49 16.57
C GLU A 246 -10.38 6.94 15.33
N LEU A 247 -10.49 7.62 14.18
CA LEU A 247 -9.83 7.20 12.94
C LEU A 247 -8.31 7.12 13.10
N ARG A 248 -7.69 8.11 13.77
CA ARG A 248 -6.26 8.12 14.05
C ARG A 248 -5.86 7.02 15.03
N GLY A 249 -6.61 6.84 16.11
CA GLY A 249 -6.37 5.80 17.11
C GLY A 249 -6.50 4.38 16.55
N VAL A 250 -7.53 4.11 15.74
CA VAL A 250 -7.71 2.82 15.06
C VAL A 250 -6.58 2.56 14.07
N SER A 251 -6.12 3.58 13.35
CA SER A 251 -4.99 3.44 12.42
C SER A 251 -3.70 3.03 13.14
N ILE A 252 -3.43 3.62 14.31
CA ILE A 252 -2.33 3.20 15.19
C ILE A 252 -2.48 1.73 15.56
N TRP A 253 -3.65 1.34 16.05
CA TRP A 253 -3.91 -0.03 16.46
C TRP A 253 -3.78 -1.04 15.32
N VAL A 254 -4.22 -0.70 14.11
CA VAL A 254 -4.09 -1.55 12.91
C VAL A 254 -2.62 -1.78 12.58
N CYS A 255 -1.77 -0.74 12.62
CA CYS A 255 -0.34 -0.90 12.40
C CYS A 255 0.32 -1.80 13.46
N GLU A 256 -0.03 -1.65 14.74
CA GLU A 256 0.45 -2.54 15.81
C GLU A 256 0.02 -4.01 15.60
N ARG A 257 -1.21 -4.21 15.11
CA ARG A 257 -1.72 -5.54 14.75
C ARG A 257 -0.95 -6.15 13.59
N ILE A 258 -0.58 -5.34 12.59
CA ILE A 258 0.25 -5.75 11.46
C ILE A 258 1.65 -6.14 11.94
N VAL A 259 2.29 -5.32 12.78
CA VAL A 259 3.60 -5.64 13.39
C VAL A 259 3.55 -6.98 14.12
N SER A 260 2.54 -7.16 14.98
CA SER A 260 2.33 -8.43 15.70
C SER A 260 2.18 -9.62 14.75
N ALA A 261 1.46 -9.45 13.63
CA ALA A 261 1.27 -10.51 12.64
C ALA A 261 2.58 -10.83 11.89
N VAL A 262 3.36 -9.81 11.51
CA VAL A 262 4.68 -9.99 10.88
C VAL A 262 5.65 -10.70 11.82
N GLN A 263 5.68 -10.32 13.11
CA GLN A 263 6.50 -10.99 14.12
C GLN A 263 6.16 -12.49 14.24
N LYS A 264 4.86 -12.84 14.23
CA LYS A 264 4.42 -14.25 14.24
C LYS A 264 4.87 -15.01 13.00
N LEU A 265 4.76 -14.40 11.82
CA LEU A 265 5.25 -15.01 10.57
C LEU A 265 6.76 -15.26 10.59
N ARG A 266 7.50 -14.47 11.38
CA ARG A 266 8.96 -14.51 11.51
C ARG A 266 9.46 -15.35 12.68
N ALA A 267 8.58 -15.95 13.48
CA ALA A 267 8.96 -16.67 14.69
C ALA A 267 9.96 -17.82 14.45
N GLU A 268 10.01 -18.36 13.23
CA GLU A 268 10.89 -19.47 12.84
C GLU A 268 12.21 -19.01 12.17
N GLU A 269 12.39 -17.71 11.88
CA GLU A 269 13.53 -17.19 11.10
C GLU A 269 14.76 -16.78 11.95
N GLY A 270 14.64 -16.78 13.28
CA GLY A 270 15.69 -16.36 14.21
C GLY A 270 16.05 -14.86 14.12
N ASP A 271 17.09 -14.43 14.85
CA ASP A 271 17.53 -13.02 14.95
C ASP A 271 18.32 -12.50 13.74
N VAL A 272 18.25 -13.17 12.59
CA VAL A 272 19.12 -12.87 11.43
C VAL A 272 18.67 -11.61 10.68
N VAL A 273 17.44 -11.11 10.90
CA VAL A 273 16.85 -9.99 10.18
C VAL A 273 16.31 -8.96 11.19
N ARG A 274 16.51 -7.65 10.92
CA ARG A 274 16.06 -6.56 11.81
C ARG A 274 14.57 -6.68 12.19
N PRO A 275 14.14 -6.30 13.40
CA PRO A 275 12.73 -6.21 13.74
C PRO A 275 11.97 -5.24 12.82
N VAL A 276 10.67 -5.49 12.62
CA VAL A 276 9.75 -4.58 11.94
C VAL A 276 8.95 -3.85 13.01
N TYR A 277 8.92 -2.53 12.94
CA TYR A 277 8.21 -1.65 13.87
C TYR A 277 7.03 -0.95 13.19
N ALA A 278 6.21 -0.23 13.96
CA ALA A 278 5.05 0.49 13.42
C ALA A 278 5.46 1.58 12.42
N ILE A 279 6.63 2.19 12.59
CA ILE A 279 7.24 3.13 11.64
C ILE A 279 7.42 2.49 10.26
N ASP A 280 7.90 1.25 10.19
CA ASP A 280 8.12 0.55 8.91
C ASP A 280 6.79 0.31 8.17
N VAL A 281 5.75 -0.05 8.94
CA VAL A 281 4.39 -0.26 8.41
C VAL A 281 3.83 1.06 7.88
N ASP A 282 4.04 2.16 8.60
CA ASP A 282 3.62 3.50 8.22
C ASP A 282 4.26 3.93 6.89
N ILE A 283 5.60 3.93 6.83
CA ILE A 283 6.36 4.34 5.64
C ILE A 283 5.92 3.51 4.43
N PHE A 284 5.77 2.20 4.60
CA PHE A 284 5.26 1.33 3.54
C PHE A 284 3.86 1.78 3.08
N ALA A 285 2.92 1.97 4.00
CA ALA A 285 1.55 2.36 3.70
C ALA A 285 1.48 3.73 3.02
N TRP A 286 2.28 4.69 3.50
CA TRP A 286 2.35 6.04 2.94
C TRP A 286 2.91 6.05 1.52
N VAL A 287 4.00 5.33 1.25
CA VAL A 287 4.54 5.19 -0.11
C VAL A 287 3.58 4.43 -1.01
N TYR A 288 2.97 3.35 -0.51
CA TYR A 288 1.94 2.61 -1.24
C TYR A 288 0.82 3.56 -1.67
N ARG A 289 0.29 4.36 -0.74
CA ARG A 289 -0.75 5.34 -1.02
C ARG A 289 -0.34 6.27 -2.15
N ARG A 290 0.89 6.80 -2.11
CA ARG A 290 1.39 7.71 -3.14
C ARG A 290 1.51 7.05 -4.51
N LYS A 291 2.03 5.82 -4.58
CA LYS A 291 2.15 5.06 -5.83
C LYS A 291 0.79 4.70 -6.43
N HIS A 292 -0.22 4.47 -5.58
CA HIS A 292 -1.57 4.03 -5.96
C HIS A 292 -2.63 5.14 -5.80
N ALA A 293 -2.23 6.41 -5.77
CA ALA A 293 -3.14 7.51 -5.42
C ALA A 293 -4.38 7.58 -6.32
N ALA A 294 -4.22 7.40 -7.64
CA ALA A 294 -5.33 7.44 -8.58
C ALA A 294 -6.31 6.26 -8.43
N GLU A 295 -5.85 5.11 -7.93
CA GLU A 295 -6.70 3.94 -7.68
C GLU A 295 -7.47 4.11 -6.37
N ILE A 296 -6.76 4.53 -5.32
CA ILE A 296 -7.34 4.78 -3.99
C ILE A 296 -8.36 5.91 -4.04
N GLU A 297 -8.05 7.03 -4.70
CA GLU A 297 -8.96 8.16 -4.83
C GLU A 297 -10.21 7.82 -5.66
N LYS A 298 -10.13 6.88 -6.60
CA LYS A 298 -11.32 6.38 -7.31
C LYS A 298 -12.18 5.49 -6.42
N ALA A 299 -11.55 4.59 -5.66
CA ALA A 299 -12.25 3.71 -4.72
C ALA A 299 -12.99 4.50 -3.62
N ASP A 300 -12.46 5.67 -3.24
CA ASP A 300 -13.09 6.58 -2.26
C ASP A 300 -14.31 7.35 -2.84
N VAL A 301 -14.45 7.47 -4.17
CA VAL A 301 -15.49 8.26 -4.87
C VAL A 301 -16.61 7.39 -5.45
N SER A 302 -16.35 6.10 -5.70
CA SER A 302 -17.34 5.13 -6.17
C SER A 302 -18.12 4.50 -5.02
N ASP A 303 -19.42 4.30 -5.21
CA ASP A 303 -20.32 3.55 -4.33
C ASP A 303 -19.65 2.28 -3.76
N SER A 304 -20.03 1.92 -2.52
CA SER A 304 -19.59 0.72 -1.75
C SER A 304 -19.58 -0.63 -2.48
N ALA A 305 -20.08 -0.69 -3.72
CA ALA A 305 -19.96 -1.82 -4.63
C ALA A 305 -18.52 -2.00 -5.17
N ASP A 306 -17.76 -0.94 -5.42
CA ASP A 306 -16.43 -1.05 -6.05
C ASP A 306 -15.33 -1.45 -5.05
N VAL A 307 -15.47 -1.13 -3.77
CA VAL A 307 -14.62 -1.68 -2.69
C VAL A 307 -14.76 -3.21 -2.59
N LYS A 308 -15.93 -3.77 -2.93
CA LYS A 308 -16.13 -5.22 -3.06
C LYS A 308 -15.40 -5.82 -4.26
N VAL A 309 -15.27 -5.07 -5.36
CA VAL A 309 -14.51 -5.49 -6.55
C VAL A 309 -13.00 -5.50 -6.25
N PHE A 310 -12.49 -4.55 -5.43
CA PHE A 310 -11.08 -4.55 -5.03
C PHE A 310 -10.72 -5.59 -3.96
N THR A 311 -11.66 -6.02 -3.12
CA THR A 311 -11.46 -7.21 -2.26
C THR A 311 -11.40 -8.50 -3.08
N GLU A 312 -12.13 -8.59 -4.20
CA GLU A 312 -12.03 -9.71 -5.16
C GLU A 312 -10.63 -9.81 -5.82
N PHE A 313 -9.87 -8.71 -5.93
CA PHE A 313 -8.51 -8.68 -6.52
C PHE A 313 -7.46 -9.53 -5.75
N ARG A 314 -7.81 -10.07 -4.58
CA ARG A 314 -6.97 -10.97 -3.77
C ARG A 314 -7.53 -12.39 -3.66
N MET A 315 -8.45 -12.79 -4.53
CA MET A 315 -9.26 -14.02 -4.46
C MET A 315 -8.55 -15.25 -3.90
N PHE A 316 -7.28 -15.49 -4.29
CA PHE A 316 -6.51 -16.62 -3.75
C PHE A 316 -5.16 -16.27 -3.15
N LYS A 317 -4.73 -15.00 -3.12
CA LYS A 317 -3.39 -14.63 -2.61
C LYS A 317 -3.18 -15.07 -1.15
N LYS A 318 -4.25 -15.08 -0.36
CA LYS A 318 -4.24 -15.44 1.06
C LYS A 318 -5.14 -16.63 1.40
N PHE A 319 -5.61 -17.38 0.39
CA PHE A 319 -6.56 -18.46 0.63
C PHE A 319 -5.96 -19.52 1.56
N ASP A 320 -6.65 -19.77 2.68
CA ASP A 320 -6.33 -20.81 3.66
C ASP A 320 -7.50 -21.79 3.81
N GLU A 321 -7.21 -23.09 3.73
CA GLU A 321 -8.24 -24.15 3.76
C GLU A 321 -9.07 -24.15 5.04
N LYS A 322 -8.47 -23.79 6.19
CA LYS A 322 -9.12 -23.86 7.51
C LYS A 322 -9.97 -22.62 7.77
N GLU A 323 -9.54 -21.48 7.23
CA GLU A 323 -10.22 -20.22 7.45
C GLU A 323 -11.30 -19.96 6.40
N ASP A 324 -11.07 -20.34 5.13
CA ASP A 324 -11.88 -19.86 4.02
C ASP A 324 -12.91 -20.86 3.51
N ILE A 325 -12.78 -22.15 3.82
CA ILE A 325 -13.80 -23.14 3.48
C ILE A 325 -14.98 -23.04 4.46
N THR A 326 -16.16 -22.74 3.92
CA THR A 326 -17.41 -22.60 4.70
C THR A 326 -18.27 -23.85 4.68
N GLY A 327 -18.08 -24.73 3.70
CA GLY A 327 -18.72 -26.05 3.69
C GLY A 327 -18.37 -26.89 2.47
N ALA A 328 -18.56 -28.20 2.59
CA ALA A 328 -18.37 -29.16 1.50
C ALA A 328 -19.64 -29.99 1.31
N THR A 329 -20.09 -30.16 0.06
CA THR A 329 -21.30 -30.92 -0.26
C THR A 329 -21.04 -31.89 -1.39
N GLN A 330 -21.36 -33.17 -1.17
CA GLN A 330 -21.34 -34.16 -2.23
C GLN A 330 -22.53 -33.95 -3.18
N LEU A 331 -22.27 -33.87 -4.48
CA LEU A 331 -23.31 -33.51 -5.45
C LEU A 331 -24.13 -34.73 -5.89
N LYS A 332 -25.44 -34.55 -6.09
CA LYS A 332 -26.32 -35.56 -6.71
C LYS A 332 -25.97 -35.77 -8.19
N SER A 333 -26.18 -36.97 -8.72
CA SER A 333 -25.81 -37.32 -10.10
C SER A 333 -26.44 -36.42 -11.18
N SER A 334 -27.67 -35.91 -10.95
CA SER A 334 -28.32 -34.95 -11.86
C SER A 334 -27.57 -33.62 -11.93
N ILE A 335 -27.11 -33.10 -10.79
CA ILE A 335 -26.34 -31.85 -10.71
C ILE A 335 -24.95 -32.04 -11.34
N GLN A 336 -24.31 -33.19 -11.07
CA GLN A 336 -23.02 -33.54 -11.67
C GLN A 336 -23.09 -33.57 -13.20
N LYS A 337 -24.16 -34.15 -13.76
CA LYS A 337 -24.41 -34.14 -15.21
C LYS A 337 -24.57 -32.70 -15.74
N GLY A 338 -25.31 -31.86 -15.03
CA GLY A 338 -25.50 -30.45 -15.41
C GLY A 338 -24.21 -29.62 -15.40
N ILE A 339 -23.33 -29.84 -14.41
CA ILE A 339 -22.00 -29.19 -14.36
C ILE A 339 -21.14 -29.66 -15.52
N ARG A 340 -21.07 -30.98 -15.77
CA ARG A 340 -20.29 -31.53 -16.89
C ARG A 340 -20.72 -30.96 -18.24
N ASN A 341 -22.02 -30.80 -18.47
CA ASN A 341 -22.52 -30.19 -19.71
C ASN A 341 -22.08 -28.72 -19.84
N ARG A 342 -22.18 -27.93 -18.77
CA ARG A 342 -21.70 -26.53 -18.76
C ARG A 342 -20.20 -26.42 -19.02
N LEU A 343 -19.41 -27.37 -18.51
CA LEU A 343 -17.97 -27.42 -18.80
C LEU A 343 -17.68 -27.73 -20.27
N ILE A 344 -18.48 -28.60 -20.91
CA ILE A 344 -18.36 -28.88 -22.35
C ILE A 344 -18.78 -27.66 -23.18
N GLU A 345 -19.85 -26.97 -22.78
CA GLU A 345 -20.30 -25.74 -23.44
C GLU A 345 -19.22 -24.64 -23.36
N SER A 346 -18.58 -24.48 -22.20
CA SER A 346 -17.55 -23.47 -21.98
C SER A 346 -16.20 -23.85 -22.60
N TYR A 347 -15.86 -25.14 -22.61
CA TYR A 347 -14.59 -25.67 -23.09
C TYR A 347 -14.81 -26.88 -24.00
N PRO A 348 -15.27 -26.72 -25.25
CA PRO A 348 -15.66 -27.85 -26.12
C PRO A 348 -14.57 -28.91 -26.28
N HIS A 349 -13.30 -28.50 -26.33
CA HIS A 349 -12.16 -29.41 -26.47
C HIS A 349 -11.88 -30.28 -25.24
N ILE A 350 -12.53 -30.02 -24.09
CA ILE A 350 -12.37 -30.81 -22.87
C ILE A 350 -13.17 -32.12 -22.93
N GLU A 351 -14.19 -32.22 -23.79
CA GLU A 351 -15.14 -33.34 -23.80
C GLU A 351 -14.48 -34.73 -23.81
N PRO A 352 -13.46 -35.00 -24.64
CA PRO A 352 -12.81 -36.31 -24.67
C PRO A 352 -12.09 -36.67 -23.37
N PHE A 353 -11.66 -35.67 -22.60
CA PHE A 353 -10.83 -35.80 -21.40
C PHE A 353 -11.65 -35.67 -20.10
N LEU A 354 -12.91 -35.24 -20.19
CA LEU A 354 -13.73 -34.95 -19.02
C LEU A 354 -14.06 -36.21 -18.20
N ASN A 355 -13.98 -37.40 -18.79
CA ASN A 355 -14.09 -38.65 -18.02
C ASN A 355 -12.86 -38.93 -17.16
N ASP A 356 -11.68 -38.46 -17.55
CA ASP A 356 -10.45 -38.59 -16.76
C ASP A 356 -10.37 -37.53 -15.66
N ILE A 357 -10.95 -36.35 -15.90
CA ILE A 357 -10.96 -35.22 -14.96
C ILE A 357 -12.06 -35.39 -13.90
N LEU A 358 -13.29 -35.72 -14.31
CA LEU A 358 -14.45 -35.85 -13.41
C LEU A 358 -15.28 -37.11 -13.74
N PRO A 359 -14.81 -38.33 -13.46
CA PRO A 359 -15.44 -39.58 -13.94
C PRO A 359 -16.95 -39.68 -13.69
N LYS A 360 -17.73 -40.12 -14.68
CA LYS A 360 -19.22 -40.19 -14.60
C LYS A 360 -19.76 -41.08 -13.46
N LYS A 361 -18.99 -42.08 -13.03
CA LYS A 361 -19.38 -43.06 -12.01
C LYS A 361 -18.97 -42.63 -10.60
N GLU A 362 -18.07 -41.67 -10.49
CA GLU A 362 -17.56 -41.18 -9.21
C GLU A 362 -18.25 -39.88 -8.83
N ASN A 363 -18.51 -39.69 -7.53
CA ASN A 363 -19.12 -38.45 -7.06
C ASN A 363 -18.03 -37.40 -6.80
N PHE A 364 -18.17 -36.22 -7.39
CA PHE A 364 -17.36 -35.05 -7.05
C PHE A 364 -18.06 -34.14 -6.01
N LYS A 365 -17.26 -33.41 -5.23
CA LYS A 365 -17.75 -32.49 -4.20
C LYS A 365 -17.71 -31.04 -4.68
N LEU A 366 -18.70 -30.27 -4.22
CA LEU A 366 -18.69 -28.82 -4.29
C LEU A 366 -18.25 -28.27 -2.93
N ILE A 367 -17.16 -27.51 -2.93
CA ILE A 367 -16.66 -26.80 -1.76
C ILE A 367 -17.10 -25.35 -1.90
N LYS A 368 -17.76 -24.84 -0.87
CA LYS A 368 -18.10 -23.43 -0.73
C LYS A 368 -17.06 -22.76 0.15
N CYS A 369 -16.64 -21.60 -0.28
CA CYS A 369 -15.67 -20.78 0.41
C CYS A 369 -16.31 -19.43 0.79
N LYS A 370 -15.57 -18.60 1.52
CA LYS A 370 -15.89 -17.18 1.70
C LYS A 370 -15.89 -16.46 0.34
N ASP A 371 -16.43 -15.24 0.32
CA ASP A 371 -16.43 -14.35 -0.85
C ASP A 371 -17.08 -14.94 -2.12
N HIS A 372 -18.06 -15.83 -1.93
CA HIS A 372 -18.82 -16.47 -3.00
C HIS A 372 -17.97 -17.31 -3.96
N ILE A 373 -16.84 -17.83 -3.48
CA ILE A 373 -16.01 -18.77 -4.23
C ILE A 373 -16.58 -20.19 -4.07
N GLU A 374 -16.68 -20.90 -5.19
CA GLU A 374 -17.05 -22.31 -5.24
C GLU A 374 -15.94 -23.13 -5.93
N LEU A 375 -15.57 -24.27 -5.37
CA LEU A 375 -14.56 -25.17 -5.93
C LEU A 375 -15.17 -26.53 -6.23
N ILE A 376 -14.84 -27.11 -7.38
CA ILE A 376 -15.16 -28.51 -7.71
C ILE A 376 -13.92 -29.35 -7.45
N THR A 377 -14.06 -30.35 -6.59
CA THR A 377 -13.03 -31.37 -6.36
C THR A 377 -13.42 -32.69 -6.99
N ASP A 378 -12.46 -33.39 -7.59
CA ASP A 378 -12.69 -34.76 -8.05
C ASP A 378 -12.88 -35.75 -6.87
N HIS A 379 -13.04 -37.03 -7.21
CA HIS A 379 -13.24 -38.10 -6.24
C HIS A 379 -12.04 -38.34 -5.31
N ASN A 380 -10.86 -37.83 -5.67
CA ASN A 380 -9.65 -37.86 -4.84
C ASN A 380 -9.47 -36.56 -4.03
N GLY A 381 -10.45 -35.66 -4.04
CA GLY A 381 -10.40 -34.38 -3.32
C GLY A 381 -9.52 -33.33 -3.97
N VAL A 382 -9.06 -33.53 -5.22
CA VAL A 382 -8.23 -32.56 -5.93
C VAL A 382 -9.10 -31.52 -6.63
N VAL A 383 -8.80 -30.23 -6.42
CA VAL A 383 -9.56 -29.13 -7.04
C VAL A 383 -9.28 -29.06 -8.54
N GLN A 384 -10.33 -29.24 -9.34
CA GLN A 384 -10.26 -29.22 -10.80
C GLN A 384 -10.75 -27.89 -11.39
N PHE A 385 -11.80 -27.31 -10.80
CA PHE A 385 -12.39 -26.05 -11.26
C PHE A 385 -12.73 -25.14 -10.09
N LEU A 386 -12.70 -23.84 -10.33
CA LEU A 386 -13.20 -22.81 -9.43
C LEU A 386 -14.29 -22.00 -10.13
N LYS A 387 -15.16 -21.36 -9.36
CA LYS A 387 -16.15 -20.41 -9.81
C LYS A 387 -16.19 -19.25 -8.84
N THR A 388 -16.29 -18.05 -9.38
CA THR A 388 -16.41 -16.80 -8.61
C THR A 388 -17.77 -16.18 -8.92
N ARG A 389 -18.10 -15.04 -8.29
CA ARG A 389 -19.34 -14.32 -8.58
C ARG A 389 -19.47 -13.86 -10.04
N ASN A 390 -18.34 -13.51 -10.65
CA ASN A 390 -18.26 -12.84 -11.95
C ASN A 390 -17.74 -13.76 -13.07
N THR A 391 -17.46 -15.02 -12.76
CA THR A 391 -16.96 -16.02 -13.71
C THR A 391 -17.88 -17.24 -13.74
N GLU A 392 -17.89 -17.93 -14.89
CA GLU A 392 -18.34 -19.32 -14.92
C GLU A 392 -17.22 -20.24 -14.42
N TRP A 393 -17.40 -21.56 -14.56
CA TRP A 393 -16.38 -22.52 -14.12
C TRP A 393 -15.05 -22.28 -14.85
N VAL A 394 -14.00 -21.94 -14.09
CA VAL A 394 -12.63 -21.73 -14.56
C VAL A 394 -11.78 -22.94 -14.16
N PRO A 395 -10.98 -23.54 -15.06
CA PRO A 395 -10.07 -24.63 -14.68
C PRO A 395 -9.00 -24.14 -13.70
N THR A 396 -8.45 -25.00 -12.86
CA THR A 396 -7.24 -24.65 -12.08
C THR A 396 -6.00 -24.59 -12.97
N LEU A 397 -4.95 -23.90 -12.54
CA LEU A 397 -3.68 -23.87 -13.28
C LEU A 397 -3.08 -25.26 -13.46
N ARG A 398 -3.23 -26.16 -12.48
CA ARG A 398 -2.73 -27.53 -12.58
C ARG A 398 -3.48 -28.32 -13.66
N LEU A 399 -4.81 -28.17 -13.71
CA LEU A 399 -5.60 -28.77 -14.77
C LEU A 399 -5.20 -28.22 -16.14
N LEU A 400 -5.02 -26.90 -16.23
CA LEU A 400 -4.57 -26.23 -17.45
C LEU A 400 -3.17 -26.66 -17.88
N HIS A 401 -2.23 -26.90 -16.96
CA HIS A 401 -0.90 -27.41 -17.30
C HIS A 401 -0.95 -28.80 -17.90
N LYS A 402 -1.89 -29.64 -17.47
CA LYS A 402 -2.12 -30.98 -18.03
C LYS A 402 -2.83 -30.93 -19.38
N TYR A 403 -3.76 -29.99 -19.55
CA TYR A 403 -4.56 -29.81 -20.77
C TYR A 403 -4.50 -28.36 -21.27
N PRO A 404 -3.36 -27.89 -21.79
CA PRO A 404 -3.16 -26.48 -22.13
C PRO A 404 -4.03 -25.97 -23.28
N PHE A 405 -4.63 -26.87 -24.06
CA PHE A 405 -5.48 -26.56 -25.20
C PHE A 405 -6.91 -26.12 -24.81
N ILE A 406 -7.29 -26.23 -23.53
CA ILE A 406 -8.67 -25.89 -23.10
C ILE A 406 -8.93 -24.38 -23.03
N LEU A 407 -7.88 -23.55 -22.95
CA LEU A 407 -7.97 -22.10 -22.94
C LEU A 407 -7.11 -21.49 -24.07
N PRO A 408 -7.56 -20.38 -24.69
CA PRO A 408 -6.71 -19.57 -25.56
C PRO A 408 -5.57 -18.92 -24.76
N HIS A 409 -4.44 -18.64 -25.43
CA HIS A 409 -3.22 -18.17 -24.78
C HIS A 409 -2.99 -16.68 -25.02
N GLN A 410 -2.60 -15.95 -23.97
CA GLN A 410 -2.13 -14.57 -24.05
C GLN A 410 -0.74 -14.49 -23.41
N GLN A 411 0.30 -14.28 -24.21
CA GLN A 411 1.69 -14.24 -23.72
C GLN A 411 2.09 -12.83 -23.34
N VAL A 412 2.57 -12.66 -22.11
CA VAL A 412 3.20 -11.43 -21.62
C VAL A 412 4.71 -11.46 -21.79
N ASP A 413 5.33 -10.28 -21.78
CA ASP A 413 6.79 -10.17 -21.74
C ASP A 413 7.41 -10.59 -20.40
N LYS A 414 8.74 -10.70 -20.39
CA LYS A 414 9.54 -11.06 -19.21
C LYS A 414 9.37 -10.09 -18.03
N GLY A 415 9.17 -8.80 -18.29
CA GLY A 415 9.01 -7.78 -17.25
C GLY A 415 7.72 -7.96 -16.46
N ALA A 416 6.65 -8.41 -17.12
CA ALA A 416 5.36 -8.66 -16.49
C ALA A 416 5.35 -9.88 -15.54
N ILE A 417 6.25 -10.86 -15.75
CA ILE A 417 6.23 -12.16 -15.03
C ILE A 417 6.19 -11.98 -13.50
N LYS A 418 7.08 -11.16 -12.95
CA LYS A 418 7.16 -10.93 -11.49
C LYS A 418 5.83 -10.39 -10.94
N PHE A 419 5.15 -9.52 -11.68
CA PHE A 419 3.91 -8.90 -11.25
C PHE A 419 2.72 -9.87 -11.35
N VAL A 420 2.65 -10.64 -12.43
CA VAL A 420 1.60 -11.67 -12.61
C VAL A 420 1.69 -12.74 -11.53
N LEU A 421 2.91 -13.20 -11.20
CA LEU A 421 3.15 -14.14 -10.09
C LEU A 421 2.87 -13.56 -8.70
N ASN A 422 2.62 -12.25 -8.60
CA ASN A 422 2.23 -11.58 -7.37
C ASN A 422 0.73 -11.23 -7.32
N GLY A 423 -0.04 -11.65 -8.33
CA GLY A 423 -1.48 -11.45 -8.43
C GLY A 423 -1.91 -10.16 -9.12
N SER A 424 -0.99 -9.42 -9.75
CA SER A 424 -1.34 -8.23 -10.51
C SER A 424 -2.12 -8.59 -11.78
N SER A 425 -3.07 -7.74 -12.15
CA SER A 425 -3.69 -7.74 -13.48
C SER A 425 -2.68 -7.35 -14.55
N ILE A 426 -2.95 -7.78 -15.78
CA ILE A 426 -2.05 -7.59 -16.92
C ILE A 426 -2.48 -6.32 -17.65
N MET A 427 -1.58 -5.36 -17.69
CA MET A 427 -1.78 -4.09 -18.41
C MET A 427 -1.56 -4.28 -19.91
N CYS A 428 -2.32 -3.55 -20.74
CA CYS A 428 -2.22 -3.63 -22.20
C CYS A 428 -0.77 -3.51 -22.74
N PRO A 429 0.10 -2.62 -22.24
CA PRO A 429 1.50 -2.55 -22.68
C PRO A 429 2.29 -3.84 -22.49
N GLY A 430 1.97 -4.66 -21.48
CA GLY A 430 2.63 -5.95 -21.25
C GLY A 430 2.19 -7.05 -22.22
N LEU A 431 1.15 -6.78 -23.03
CA LEU A 431 0.59 -7.68 -24.04
C LEU A 431 0.89 -7.22 -25.48
N THR A 432 1.44 -6.02 -25.65
CA THR A 432 1.77 -5.42 -26.96
C THR A 432 3.27 -5.16 -27.14
N SER A 433 4.09 -5.50 -26.13
CA SER A 433 5.54 -5.37 -26.17
C SER A 433 6.19 -6.41 -27.10
N PRO A 434 7.46 -6.24 -27.51
CA PRO A 434 8.12 -7.16 -28.45
C PRO A 434 8.20 -8.63 -27.99
N GLY A 435 8.16 -8.88 -26.68
CA GLY A 435 8.16 -10.23 -26.10
C GLY A 435 6.75 -10.79 -25.86
N ALA A 436 5.71 -10.00 -26.06
CA ALA A 436 4.33 -10.41 -25.94
C ALA A 436 3.82 -11.08 -27.23
N ASN A 437 2.87 -11.99 -27.09
CA ASN A 437 2.23 -12.67 -28.22
C ASN A 437 0.78 -13.00 -27.86
N MET A 438 -0.15 -12.29 -28.47
CA MET A 438 -1.58 -12.46 -28.20
C MET A 438 -2.26 -13.35 -29.24
N THR A 439 -3.17 -14.21 -28.78
CA THR A 439 -4.09 -14.89 -29.70
C THR A 439 -5.12 -13.86 -30.20
N PRO A 440 -5.26 -13.65 -31.52
CA PRO A 440 -6.24 -12.71 -32.05
C PRO A 440 -7.69 -13.22 -31.91
N GLY A 441 -8.66 -12.31 -31.95
CA GLY A 441 -10.09 -12.63 -31.95
C GLY A 441 -10.67 -13.07 -30.60
N ILE A 442 -9.92 -12.92 -29.50
CA ILE A 442 -10.46 -13.23 -28.17
C ILE A 442 -11.27 -12.04 -27.65
N PRO A 443 -12.57 -12.22 -27.34
CA PRO A 443 -13.44 -11.14 -26.89
C PRO A 443 -13.20 -10.78 -25.42
N ALA A 444 -13.75 -9.64 -25.00
CA ALA A 444 -13.86 -9.30 -23.57
C ALA A 444 -14.65 -10.39 -22.81
N ASP A 445 -14.40 -10.49 -21.51
CA ASP A 445 -14.92 -11.47 -20.56
C ASP A 445 -14.51 -12.93 -20.80
N ALA A 446 -13.79 -13.24 -21.90
CA ALA A 446 -13.26 -14.57 -22.15
C ALA A 446 -12.19 -14.96 -21.12
N ILE A 447 -12.19 -16.23 -20.72
CA ILE A 447 -11.17 -16.82 -19.85
C ILE A 447 -9.98 -17.25 -20.69
N VAL A 448 -8.77 -16.86 -20.26
CA VAL A 448 -7.53 -17.06 -21.02
C VAL A 448 -6.42 -17.60 -20.14
N ALA A 449 -5.51 -18.36 -20.75
CA ALA A 449 -4.24 -18.75 -20.15
C ALA A 449 -3.23 -17.63 -20.33
N VAL A 450 -2.65 -17.13 -19.25
CA VAL A 450 -1.57 -16.14 -19.29
C VAL A 450 -0.23 -16.87 -19.37
N MET A 451 0.40 -16.79 -20.54
CA MET A 451 1.71 -17.37 -20.85
C MET A 451 2.80 -16.32 -20.68
N ALA A 452 4.07 -16.74 -20.61
CA ALA A 452 5.19 -15.81 -20.55
C ALA A 452 6.27 -16.20 -21.54
N GLU A 453 6.95 -15.19 -22.07
CA GLU A 453 8.09 -15.38 -22.95
C GLU A 453 9.13 -16.34 -22.34
N GLY A 454 9.41 -17.44 -23.06
CA GLY A 454 10.38 -18.45 -22.65
C GLY A 454 9.88 -19.44 -21.58
N LYS A 455 8.58 -19.46 -21.26
CA LYS A 455 7.96 -20.43 -20.34
C LYS A 455 6.99 -21.34 -21.09
N ARG A 456 7.01 -22.64 -20.74
CA ARG A 456 6.14 -23.66 -21.37
C ARG A 456 4.75 -23.74 -20.75
N HIS A 457 4.62 -23.41 -19.47
CA HIS A 457 3.37 -23.51 -18.72
C HIS A 457 2.80 -22.12 -18.45
N ALA A 458 1.47 -22.04 -18.37
CA ALA A 458 0.75 -20.83 -17.96
C ALA A 458 1.16 -20.43 -16.54
N LEU A 459 1.35 -19.14 -16.31
CA LEU A 459 1.67 -18.58 -14.99
C LEU A 459 0.43 -18.03 -14.29
N ALA A 460 -0.61 -17.71 -15.05
CA ALA A 460 -1.91 -17.33 -14.51
C ALA A 460 -3.04 -17.73 -15.45
N ILE A 461 -4.25 -17.66 -14.92
CA ILE A 461 -5.51 -17.67 -15.64
C ILE A 461 -6.14 -16.30 -15.40
N GLY A 462 -6.62 -15.68 -16.48
CA GLY A 462 -7.21 -14.37 -16.40
C GLY A 462 -8.50 -14.27 -17.18
N GLN A 463 -9.24 -13.20 -16.92
CA GLN A 463 -10.43 -12.82 -17.67
C GLN A 463 -10.10 -11.57 -18.49
N MET A 464 -10.39 -11.61 -19.79
CA MET A 464 -10.20 -10.46 -20.68
C MET A 464 -11.09 -9.30 -20.23
N LYS A 465 -10.54 -8.10 -20.12
CA LYS A 465 -11.31 -6.85 -19.91
C LYS A 465 -11.48 -6.03 -21.17
N MET A 466 -10.67 -6.32 -22.18
CA MET A 466 -10.71 -5.75 -23.51
C MET A 466 -10.51 -6.91 -24.50
N SER A 467 -11.10 -6.83 -25.69
CA SER A 467 -10.79 -7.78 -26.76
C SER A 467 -9.32 -7.67 -27.19
N SER A 468 -8.80 -8.70 -27.86
CA SER A 468 -7.41 -8.72 -28.32
C SER A 468 -7.08 -7.53 -29.23
N GLU A 469 -8.04 -7.14 -30.07
CA GLU A 469 -7.97 -6.02 -30.99
C GLU A 469 -8.01 -4.66 -30.26
N GLU A 470 -8.81 -4.54 -29.21
CA GLU A 470 -8.86 -3.35 -28.36
C GLU A 470 -7.58 -3.18 -27.55
N ILE A 471 -7.02 -4.26 -27.00
CA ILE A 471 -5.72 -4.23 -26.30
C ILE A 471 -4.64 -3.72 -27.25
N GLN A 472 -4.60 -4.24 -28.48
CA GLN A 472 -3.59 -3.86 -29.46
C GLN A 472 -3.73 -2.41 -29.95
N SER A 473 -4.96 -1.91 -30.10
CA SER A 473 -5.22 -0.56 -30.60
C SER A 473 -5.14 0.52 -29.52
N VAL A 474 -5.69 0.29 -28.33
CA VAL A 474 -5.72 1.26 -27.23
C VAL A 474 -4.40 1.30 -26.47
N ASN A 475 -3.78 0.14 -26.28
CA ASN A 475 -2.50 -0.04 -25.60
C ASN A 475 -2.38 0.67 -24.22
N LYS A 476 -3.51 0.78 -23.50
CA LYS A 476 -3.59 1.45 -22.20
C LYS A 476 -4.69 0.81 -21.36
N GLY A 477 -4.48 0.75 -20.04
CA GLY A 477 -5.44 0.17 -19.11
C GLY A 477 -5.19 -1.32 -18.83
N ILE A 478 -6.13 -1.94 -18.13
CA ILE A 478 -6.10 -3.37 -17.81
C ILE A 478 -6.63 -4.14 -19.01
N GLY A 479 -5.79 -4.98 -19.61
CA GLY A 479 -6.20 -5.86 -20.70
C GLY A 479 -6.79 -7.17 -20.19
N ILE A 480 -6.17 -7.74 -19.15
CA ILE A 480 -6.59 -9.02 -18.54
C ILE A 480 -6.59 -8.85 -17.02
N GLU A 481 -7.72 -9.17 -16.39
CA GLU A 481 -7.81 -9.30 -14.94
C GLU A 481 -7.33 -10.68 -14.48
N ASN A 482 -6.51 -10.73 -13.44
CA ASN A 482 -5.95 -11.98 -12.93
C ASN A 482 -6.96 -12.71 -12.04
N VAL A 483 -7.24 -13.97 -12.33
CA VAL A 483 -8.22 -14.80 -11.60
C VAL A 483 -7.51 -15.80 -10.67
N HIS A 484 -6.46 -16.45 -11.15
CA HIS A 484 -5.72 -17.48 -10.44
C HIS A 484 -4.28 -17.55 -10.98
N TYR A 485 -3.27 -17.57 -10.12
CA TYR A 485 -1.87 -17.51 -10.55
C TYR A 485 -0.97 -18.50 -9.81
N LEU A 486 0.17 -18.82 -10.40
CA LEU A 486 1.19 -19.66 -9.79
C LEU A 486 1.64 -19.03 -8.47
N THR A 487 1.75 -19.85 -7.42
CA THR A 487 2.12 -19.47 -6.04
C THR A 487 1.02 -18.88 -5.16
N ASP A 488 -0.19 -18.66 -5.69
CA ASP A 488 -1.33 -18.30 -4.85
C ASP A 488 -1.79 -19.46 -3.94
N GLY A 489 -2.70 -19.17 -3.01
CA GLY A 489 -3.21 -20.13 -2.03
C GLY A 489 -3.93 -21.32 -2.67
N LEU A 490 -4.66 -21.12 -3.78
CA LEU A 490 -5.31 -22.22 -4.49
C LEU A 490 -4.29 -23.15 -5.18
N TRP A 491 -3.22 -22.58 -5.74
CA TRP A 491 -2.13 -23.34 -6.33
C TRP A 491 -1.44 -24.24 -5.29
N ARG A 492 -1.24 -23.73 -4.08
CA ARG A 492 -0.67 -24.47 -2.93
C ARG A 492 -1.62 -25.55 -2.41
N LEU A 493 -2.93 -25.27 -2.42
CA LEU A 493 -3.97 -26.19 -1.98
C LEU A 493 -4.10 -27.42 -2.90
N ALA A 494 -4.02 -27.21 -4.21
CA ALA A 494 -4.28 -28.24 -5.21
C ALA A 494 -3.25 -29.40 -5.24
N GLU A 495 -2.32 -29.48 -4.29
CA GLU A 495 -1.45 -30.65 -4.03
C GLU A 495 -2.01 -31.62 -3.00
N LYS A 496 -3.04 -31.24 -2.25
CA LYS A 496 -3.59 -32.03 -1.14
C LYS A 496 -5.06 -32.34 -1.38
N PRO A 497 -5.52 -33.58 -1.12
CA PRO A 497 -6.94 -33.90 -1.06
C PRO A 497 -7.65 -33.00 -0.03
N ILE A 498 -8.67 -32.28 -0.46
CA ILE A 498 -9.55 -31.57 0.47
C ILE A 498 -10.66 -32.53 0.89
N ASN A 499 -10.62 -32.97 2.15
CA ASN A 499 -11.56 -33.95 2.69
C ASN A 499 -12.80 -33.32 3.30
#